data_AF-A0A5D3BWR6-F1
#
_entry.id   AF-A0A5D3BWR6-F1
#
_cell.length_a   1.000
_cell.length_b   1.000
_cell.length_c   1.000
_cell.angle_alpha   90.00
_cell.angle_beta   90.00
_cell.angle_gamma   90.00
#
_symmetry.space_group_name_H-M   'P 1'
#
loop_
_entity.id
_entity.type
_entity.pdbx_description
1 polymer ?
#
loop_
_entity_poly.entity_id
_entity_poly.type
_entity_poly.pdbx_seq_one_letter_code
_entity_poly.pdbx_strand_id
1 'polypeptide(L)' 'MEISREGPSVSRPPVLDGKNYSYWKPRMIFFIKTLDGKAWRVLVAGYEPPTVTVDGVSVPKLEVD' A
#
# COMPACT_ATOMS: atom_id res chain seq x y z
N MET A 1 -17.85 -4.73 24.85
CA MET A 1 -17.65 -5.14 23.45
C MET A 1 -17.34 -3.88 22.67
N GLU A 2 -16.06 -3.65 22.38
CA GLU A 2 -15.61 -2.46 21.65
C GLU A 2 -16.04 -2.60 20.19
N ILE A 3 -17.14 -1.93 19.84
CA ILE A 3 -17.57 -1.80 18.45
C ILE A 3 -16.74 -0.70 17.80
N SER A 4 -15.62 -1.08 17.19
CA SER A 4 -14.85 -0.17 16.35
C SER A 4 -15.80 0.44 15.31
N ARG A 5 -16.09 1.74 15.47
CA ARG A 5 -16.93 2.53 14.56
C ARG A 5 -16.16 2.80 13.27
N GLU A 6 -15.81 1.76 12.54
CA GLU A 6 -15.36 1.89 11.16
C GLU A 6 -16.60 2.11 10.30
N GLY A 7 -17.03 3.37 10.23
CA GLY A 7 -17.95 3.80 9.17
C GLY A 7 -17.34 3.55 7.78
N PRO A 8 -18.13 3.64 6.70
CA PRO A 8 -17.69 3.42 5.32
C PRO A 8 -16.80 4.57 4.82
N SER A 9 -15.71 4.81 5.52
CA SER A 9 -14.71 5.82 5.19
C SER A 9 -13.78 5.23 4.14
N VAL A 10 -13.85 5.77 2.93
CA VAL A 10 -12.93 5.41 1.83
C VAL A 10 -11.52 5.97 2.07
N SER A 11 -11.36 6.86 3.06
CA SER A 11 -10.10 7.54 3.38
C SER A 11 -9.28 6.86 4.47
N ARG A 12 -9.78 5.78 5.10
CA ARG A 12 -9.06 5.05 6.15
C ARG A 12 -8.73 3.63 5.70
N PRO A 13 -7.48 3.17 5.89
CA PRO A 13 -7.12 1.79 5.58
C PRO A 13 -7.85 0.83 6.53
N PRO A 14 -8.39 -0.30 6.05
CA PRO A 14 -8.98 -1.30 6.92
C PRO A 14 -7.90 -2.00 7.77
N VAL A 15 -8.18 -2.24 9.05
CA VAL A 15 -7.25 -2.93 9.95
C VAL A 15 -7.19 -4.42 9.65
N LEU A 16 -5.99 -4.98 9.54
CA LEU A 16 -5.78 -6.43 9.43
C LEU A 16 -5.73 -7.05 10.83
N ASP A 17 -6.86 -7.60 11.28
CA ASP A 17 -7.01 -8.21 12.61
C ASP A 17 -6.90 -9.74 12.62
N GLY A 18 -6.75 -10.35 11.44
CA GLY A 18 -6.65 -11.80 11.24
C GLY A 18 -7.99 -12.56 11.27
N LYS A 19 -9.12 -11.91 11.55
CA LYS A 19 -10.42 -12.60 11.72
C LYS A 19 -11.25 -12.66 10.44
N ASN A 20 -11.10 -11.69 9.53
CA ASN A 20 -11.93 -11.62 8.32
C ASN A 20 -11.14 -11.20 7.08
N TYR A 21 -10.16 -12.02 6.69
CA TYR A 21 -9.30 -11.73 5.54
C TYR A 21 -10.07 -11.56 4.23
N SER A 22 -11.15 -12.33 4.03
CA SER A 22 -12.01 -12.22 2.82
C SER A 22 -12.73 -10.87 2.73
N TYR A 23 -13.10 -10.28 3.85
CA TYR A 23 -13.66 -8.92 3.93
C TYR A 23 -12.59 -7.84 3.80
N TRP A 24 -11.44 -8.06 4.43
CA TRP A 24 -10.32 -7.11 4.49
C TRP A 24 -9.63 -6.94 3.13
N LYS A 25 -9.29 -8.05 2.46
CA LYS A 25 -8.49 -8.07 1.23
C LYS A 25 -9.07 -7.19 0.12
N PRO A 26 -10.34 -7.36 -0.33
CA PRO A 26 -10.88 -6.53 -1.41
C PRO A 26 -10.97 -5.05 -1.03
N ARG A 27 -11.19 -4.71 0.26
CA ARG A 27 -11.20 -3.32 0.72
C ARG A 27 -9.81 -2.70 0.73
N MET A 28 -8.80 -3.41 1.19
CA MET A 28 -7.42 -2.91 1.14
C MET A 28 -6.97 -2.70 -0.30
N ILE A 29 -7.31 -3.62 -1.21
CA ILE A 29 -7.05 -3.47 -2.65
C ILE A 29 -7.74 -2.21 -3.20
N PHE A 30 -9.03 -2.02 -2.86
CA PHE A 30 -9.76 -0.84 -3.31
C PHE A 30 -9.15 0.46 -2.76
N PHE A 31 -8.84 0.49 -1.46
CA PHE A 31 -8.20 1.62 -0.80
C PHE A 31 -6.89 2.04 -1.48
N ILE A 32 -5.97 1.11 -1.72
CA ILE A 32 -4.69 1.40 -2.39
C ILE A 32 -4.92 1.89 -3.82
N LYS A 33 -5.84 1.26 -4.57
CA LYS A 33 -6.17 1.69 -5.94
C LYS A 33 -6.78 3.10 -5.98
N THR A 34 -7.58 3.48 -4.99
CA THR A 34 -8.15 4.83 -4.88
C THR A 34 -7.12 5.86 -4.45
N LEU A 35 -6.11 5.47 -3.66
CA LEU A 35 -5.02 6.36 -3.27
C LEU A 35 -4.04 6.60 -4.43
N ASP A 36 -3.51 5.51 -5.01
CA ASP A 36 -2.63 5.56 -6.16
C ASP A 36 -2.63 4.23 -6.94
N GLY A 37 -3.16 4.29 -8.16
CA GLY A 37 -3.15 3.15 -9.07
C GLY A 37 -1.75 2.69 -9.48
N LYS A 38 -0.73 3.57 -9.46
CA LYS A 38 0.66 3.20 -9.73
C LYS A 38 1.24 2.41 -8.55
N ALA A 39 1.02 2.86 -7.32
CA ALA A 39 1.40 2.13 -6.12
C ALA A 39 0.81 0.70 -6.09
N TRP A 40 -0.46 0.53 -6.48
CA TRP A 40 -1.06 -0.82 -6.61
C TRP A 40 -0.31 -1.70 -7.63
N ARG A 41 0.06 -1.16 -8.79
CA ARG A 41 0.81 -1.91 -9.81
C ARG A 41 2.18 -2.34 -9.30
N VAL A 42 2.89 -1.47 -8.59
CA VAL A 42 4.18 -1.80 -7.97
C VAL A 42 4.01 -2.91 -6.92
N LEU A 43 2.98 -2.83 -6.08
CA LEU A 43 2.70 -3.87 -5.09
C LEU A 43 2.41 -5.24 -5.73
N VAL A 44 1.68 -5.27 -6.85
CA VAL A 44 1.37 -6.52 -7.58
C VAL A 44 2.58 -7.07 -8.34
N ALA A 45 3.39 -6.20 -8.95
CA ALA A 45 4.56 -6.59 -9.71
C ALA A 45 5.73 -7.05 -8.80
N GLY A 46 5.68 -6.69 -7.52
CA GLY A 46 6.82 -6.76 -6.62
C GLY A 46 7.50 -5.39 -6.55
N TYR A 47 7.69 -4.89 -5.34
CA TYR A 47 8.36 -3.62 -5.13
C TYR A 47 9.85 -3.76 -5.41
N GLU A 48 10.34 -2.97 -6.37
CA GLU A 48 11.77 -2.73 -6.56
C GLU A 48 12.10 -1.32 -6.06
N PRO A 49 13.08 -1.18 -5.15
CA PRO A 49 13.52 0.12 -4.68
C PRO A 49 13.96 1.00 -5.85
N PRO A 50 13.59 2.29 -5.89
CA PRO A 50 14.06 3.18 -6.93
C PRO A 50 15.59 3.28 -6.90
N THR A 51 16.22 3.17 -8.07
CA THR A 51 17.67 3.34 -8.23
C THR A 51 17.98 4.58 -9.05
N VAL A 52 19.12 5.20 -8.79
CA VAL A 52 19.69 6.25 -9.63
C VAL A 52 21.06 5.80 -10.14
N THR A 53 21.39 6.18 -11.38
CA THR A 53 22.72 5.92 -11.94
C THR A 53 23.64 7.08 -11.57
N VAL A 54 24.70 6.79 -10.82
CA VAL A 54 25.78 7.73 -10.49
C VAL A 54 27.06 7.16 -11.09
N ASP A 55 27.70 7.90 -11.99
CA ASP A 55 28.94 7.50 -12.66
C ASP A 55 28.92 6.10 -13.30
N GLY A 56 27.76 5.71 -13.86
CA GLY A 56 27.56 4.40 -14.48
C GLY A 56 27.24 3.26 -13.51
N VAL A 57 27.18 3.53 -12.20
CA VAL A 57 26.79 2.57 -11.16
C VAL A 57 25.35 2.82 -10.73
N SER A 58 24.51 1.79 -10.76
CA SER A 58 23.17 1.85 -10.19
C SER A 58 23.26 1.78 -8.67
N VAL A 59 22.91 2.88 -8.00
CA VAL A 59 22.83 2.97 -6.54
C VAL A 59 21.37 3.14 -6.12
N PRO A 60 20.95 2.60 -4.96
CA PRO A 60 19.63 2.90 -4.41
C PRO A 60 19.44 4.41 -4.29
N LYS A 61 18.32 4.91 -4.81
CA LYS A 61 17.95 6.31 -4.65
C LYS A 61 17.65 6.53 -3.17
N LEU A 62 18.47 7.32 -2.50
CA LEU A 62 18.21 7.73 -1.12
C LEU A 62 16.84 8.40 -1.04
N GLU A 63 16.02 7.97 -0.09
CA GLU A 63 14.84 8.71 0.30
C GLU A 63 15.34 10.01 0.95
N VAL A 64 14.96 11.14 0.36
CA VAL A 64 15.21 12.45 0.96
C VAL A 64 14.09 12.66 1.97
N ASP A 65 14.45 12.75 3.25
CA ASP A 65 13.54 13.10 4.36
C ASP A 65 12.99 14.53 4.21
#